data_AF-A0A9D8H483-F1
#
_entry.id   AF-A0A9D8H483-F1
#
_cell.length_a   1.000
_cell.length_b   1.000
_cell.length_c   1.000
_cell.angle_alpha   90.00
_cell.angle_beta   90.00
_cell.angle_gamma   90.00
#
_symmetry.space_group_name_H-M   'P 1'
#
loop_
_entity.id
_entity.type
_entity.pdbx_description
1 polymer ?
#
loop_
_entity_poly.entity_id
_entity_poly.type
_entity_poly.pdbx_seq_one_letter_code
_entity_poly.pdbx_strand_id
1 'polypeptide(L)'
;MRGQRGQASVEWVGLIALTALLLAALVAATGTLSVGTAVPRALLERFVCAVRLSEDCRAEPSLRAAEGPELAALLRAHAPALLYEDGMRALPVDFRRCRADACAEGPGGGHAVRSNERLPVTAFTHVVDCRRPARRATVDGGADCSGPRAGNLYLQFWFYYPGSATAEGSTPLRGVIRELSSAVGRPSHHPDDWESWQVRIGPDGRRASRASSHHGYGGGWVPDRDRIWVSGGSHAGRAGELRAGRTTKDHRLVLAPLEPIARRDAWSFAVVPPWRKRVWRDPEYGGTD
;
A
#
# COMPACT_ATOMS: atom_id res chain seq x y z
N MET A 1 15.03 -37.35 14.01
CA MET A 1 14.37 -36.65 15.13
C MET A 1 15.34 -35.57 15.64
N ARG A 2 15.06 -34.28 15.42
CA ARG A 2 15.84 -33.16 16.00
C ARG A 2 14.97 -32.51 17.09
N GLY A 3 15.49 -32.51 18.31
CA GLY A 3 14.75 -32.13 19.52
C GLY A 3 14.40 -30.64 19.57
N GLN A 4 13.17 -30.36 19.98
CA GLN A 4 12.74 -29.03 20.40
C GLN A 4 13.51 -28.66 21.68
N ARG A 5 14.27 -27.55 21.65
CA ARG A 5 14.71 -26.85 22.86
C ARG A 5 13.92 -25.56 22.95
N GLY A 6 12.75 -25.66 23.58
CA GLY A 6 11.85 -24.54 23.81
C GLY A 6 11.10 -24.79 25.11
N GLN A 7 11.79 -24.67 26.24
CA GLN A 7 11.14 -24.52 27.53
C GLN A 7 11.78 -23.33 28.20
N ALA A 8 10.97 -22.29 28.43
CA ALA A 8 11.31 -21.23 29.37
C ALA A 8 11.65 -21.93 30.69
N SER A 9 12.91 -21.86 31.11
CA SER A 9 13.29 -22.43 32.41
C SER A 9 12.48 -21.73 33.49
N VAL A 10 12.23 -22.42 34.61
CA VAL A 10 11.54 -21.86 35.78
C VAL A 10 12.20 -20.56 36.24
N GLU A 11 13.50 -20.43 35.99
CA GLU A 11 14.32 -19.24 36.22
C GLU A 11 13.90 -18.05 35.36
N TRP A 12 13.58 -18.26 34.08
CA TRP A 12 13.07 -17.21 33.19
C TRP A 12 11.69 -16.72 33.63
N VAL A 13 10.81 -17.64 34.03
CA VAL A 13 9.49 -17.29 34.56
C VAL A 13 9.63 -16.51 35.87
N GLY A 14 10.53 -16.95 36.75
CA GLY A 14 10.85 -16.27 38.00
C GLY A 14 11.41 -14.86 37.79
N LEU A 15 12.33 -14.69 36.84
CA LEU A 15 12.91 -13.40 36.51
C LEU A 15 11.87 -12.42 35.95
N ILE A 16 10.99 -12.88 35.06
CA ILE A 16 9.90 -12.07 34.52
C ILE A 16 8.93 -11.66 35.64
N ALA A 17 8.56 -12.60 36.53
CA ALA A 17 7.68 -12.32 37.66
C ALA A 17 8.29 -11.30 38.63
N LEU A 18 9.58 -11.45 38.97
CA LEU A 18 10.30 -10.51 39.83
C LEU A 18 10.37 -9.12 39.21
N THR A 19 10.66 -9.04 37.90
CA THR A 19 10.74 -7.77 37.17
C THR A 19 9.38 -7.07 37.13
N ALA A 20 8.29 -7.82 36.91
CA ALA A 20 6.93 -7.30 36.93
C ALA A 20 6.53 -6.77 38.32
N LEU A 21 6.89 -7.48 39.39
CA LEU A 21 6.63 -7.04 40.77
C LEU A 21 7.42 -5.79 41.15
N LEU A 22 8.70 -5.70 40.74
CA LEU A 22 9.52 -4.51 40.96
C LEU A 22 8.97 -3.28 40.24
N LEU A 23 8.50 -3.44 38.99
CA LEU A 23 7.86 -2.37 38.24
C LEU A 23 6.53 -1.94 38.89
N ALA A 24 5.71 -2.89 39.35
CA ALA A 24 4.47 -2.59 40.06
C ALA A 24 4.73 -1.85 41.39
N ALA A 25 5.75 -2.28 42.14
CA ALA A 25 6.17 -1.62 43.37
C ALA A 25 6.69 -0.19 43.10
N LEU A 26 7.42 0.02 42.00
CA LEU A 26 7.89 1.35 41.59
C LEU A 26 6.72 2.29 41.23
N VAL A 27 5.70 1.78 40.53
CA VAL A 27 4.48 2.54 40.21
C VAL A 27 3.70 2.87 41.49
N ALA A 28 3.58 1.92 42.42
CA ALA A 28 2.93 2.16 43.71
C ALA A 28 3.69 3.17 44.58
N ALA A 29 5.03 3.08 44.61
CA ALA A 29 5.89 3.93 45.43
C ALA A 29 6.02 5.37 44.90
N THR A 30 5.86 5.58 43.59
CA THR A 30 5.93 6.92 43.00
C THR A 30 4.64 7.73 43.16
N GLY A 31 3.56 7.14 43.69
CA GLY A 31 2.33 7.87 44.03
C GLY A 31 1.63 8.55 42.84
N THR A 32 1.96 8.18 41.60
CA THR A 32 1.52 8.87 40.38
C THR A 32 0.10 8.55 39.94
N LEU A 33 -0.65 7.75 40.71
CA LEU A 33 -2.08 7.51 40.46
C LEU A 33 -2.95 8.38 41.36
N SER A 34 -2.81 9.69 41.21
CA SER A 34 -3.89 10.60 41.54
C SER A 34 -5.02 10.38 40.53
N VAL A 35 -6.20 9.99 41.03
CA VAL A 35 -7.48 9.97 40.29
C VAL A 35 -7.68 11.34 39.64
N GLY A 36 -7.43 11.46 38.33
CA GLY A 36 -7.69 12.71 37.60
C GLY A 36 -6.71 13.09 36.49
N THR A 37 -5.56 12.43 36.33
CA THR A 37 -4.74 12.68 35.13
C THR A 37 -5.32 11.89 33.96
N ALA A 38 -6.00 12.60 33.05
CA ALA A 38 -6.33 12.08 31.73
C ALA A 38 -5.04 11.54 31.11
N VAL A 39 -4.91 10.21 31.06
CA VAL A 39 -3.88 9.57 30.24
C VAL A 39 -4.13 10.13 28.83
N PRO A 40 -3.14 10.83 28.22
CA PRO A 40 -3.33 11.35 26.88
C PRO A 40 -3.81 10.21 26.01
N ARG A 41 -4.93 10.38 25.30
CA ARG A 41 -5.55 9.32 24.49
C ARG A 41 -4.52 8.59 23.61
N ALA A 42 -3.51 9.31 23.15
CA ALA A 42 -2.36 8.78 22.41
C ALA A 42 -1.51 7.73 23.16
N LEU A 43 -1.35 7.85 24.48
CA LEU A 43 -0.67 6.87 25.33
C LEU A 43 -1.53 5.64 25.59
N LEU A 44 -2.84 5.84 25.83
CA LEU A 44 -3.78 4.73 25.99
C LEU A 44 -3.90 3.92 24.68
N GLU A 45 -3.97 4.60 23.54
CA GLU A 45 -3.96 3.98 22.21
C GLU A 45 -2.66 3.18 21.98
N ARG A 46 -1.50 3.68 22.41
CA ARG A 46 -0.21 2.96 22.34
C ARG A 46 -0.15 1.74 23.26
N PHE A 47 -0.69 1.82 24.49
CA PHE A 47 -0.73 0.69 25.42
C PHE A 47 -1.70 -0.40 24.99
N VAL A 48 -2.92 -0.04 24.56
CA VAL A 48 -3.88 -0.99 23.98
C VAL A 48 -3.28 -1.67 22.76
N CYS A 49 -2.49 -0.93 21.98
CA CYS A 49 -1.75 -1.45 20.85
C CYS A 49 -0.65 -2.46 21.18
N ALA A 50 0.15 -2.17 22.20
CA ALA A 50 1.18 -3.09 22.67
C ALA A 50 0.57 -4.39 23.24
N VAL A 51 -0.61 -4.30 23.86
CA VAL A 51 -1.28 -5.44 24.51
C VAL A 51 -2.12 -6.27 23.55
N ARG A 52 -2.71 -5.69 22.49
CA ARG A 52 -3.60 -6.42 21.57
C ARG A 52 -2.92 -7.12 20.40
N LEU A 53 -1.61 -6.95 20.17
CA LEU A 53 -0.89 -7.56 19.02
C LEU A 53 -1.58 -7.32 17.66
N SER A 54 -2.53 -6.37 17.55
CA SER A 54 -3.27 -6.12 16.32
C SER A 54 -2.50 -5.13 15.46
N GLU A 55 -2.51 -5.36 14.15
CA GLU A 55 -1.76 -4.61 13.16
C GLU A 55 -2.24 -3.14 13.00
N ASP A 56 -3.29 -2.76 13.73
CA ASP A 56 -3.90 -1.42 13.83
C ASP A 56 -3.00 -0.35 14.47
N CYS A 57 -1.83 -0.76 14.96
CA CYS A 57 -0.97 0.07 15.81
C CYS A 57 0.04 0.94 15.09
N ARG A 58 0.08 0.85 13.76
CA ARG A 58 0.52 1.99 12.98
C ARG A 58 -0.59 3.01 13.01
N ALA A 59 -0.58 3.88 14.03
CA ALA A 59 -1.28 5.15 13.94
C ALA A 59 -0.81 5.81 12.64
N GLU A 60 -1.68 5.86 11.64
CA GLU A 60 -1.47 6.60 10.39
C GLU A 60 -2.20 7.94 10.52
N PRO A 61 -1.65 8.90 11.30
CA PRO A 61 -2.32 10.16 11.55
C PRO A 61 -2.57 10.93 10.26
N SER A 62 -1.67 10.82 9.28
CA SER A 62 -1.83 11.45 7.96
C SER A 62 -3.01 10.85 7.19
N LEU A 63 -3.15 9.53 7.17
CA LEU A 63 -4.26 8.85 6.48
C LEU A 63 -5.60 9.19 7.15
N ARG A 64 -5.67 9.08 8.47
CA ARG A 64 -6.89 9.42 9.24
C ARG A 64 -7.24 10.90 9.15
N ALA A 65 -6.26 11.79 9.08
CA ALA A 65 -6.49 13.22 8.91
C ALA A 65 -6.99 13.57 7.50
N ALA A 66 -6.55 12.83 6.47
CA ALA A 66 -6.99 13.04 5.10
C ALA A 66 -8.38 12.44 4.83
N GLU A 67 -8.62 11.20 5.27
CA GLU A 67 -9.78 10.39 4.85
C GLU A 67 -10.84 10.23 5.95
N GLY A 68 -10.50 10.53 7.20
CA GLY A 68 -11.29 10.15 8.37
C GLY A 68 -11.05 8.71 8.82
N PRO A 69 -11.52 8.33 10.02
CA PRO A 69 -11.18 7.06 10.64
C PRO A 69 -11.77 5.84 9.94
N GLU A 70 -12.99 5.94 9.40
CA GLU A 70 -13.67 4.83 8.72
C GLU A 70 -12.96 4.46 7.41
N LEU A 71 -12.75 5.45 6.53
CA LEU A 71 -12.10 5.23 5.24
C LEU A 71 -10.64 4.82 5.41
N ALA A 72 -9.92 5.37 6.39
CA ALA A 72 -8.55 4.92 6.71
C ALA A 72 -8.52 3.44 7.14
N ALA A 73 -9.50 2.99 7.92
CA ALA A 73 -9.61 1.58 8.31
C ALA A 73 -9.91 0.67 7.10
N LEU A 74 -10.82 1.10 6.21
CA LEU A 74 -11.13 0.37 4.98
C LEU A 74 -9.94 0.31 4.02
N LEU A 75 -9.24 1.42 3.80
CA LEU A 75 -8.02 1.46 3.00
C LEU A 75 -6.97 0.51 3.56
N ARG A 76 -6.81 0.43 4.88
CA ARG A 76 -5.87 -0.52 5.46
C ARG A 76 -6.33 -1.96 5.30
N ALA A 77 -7.59 -2.25 5.57
CA ALA A 77 -8.17 -3.59 5.45
C ALA A 77 -8.09 -4.14 4.02
N HIS A 78 -8.16 -3.28 3.01
CA HIS A 78 -8.17 -3.64 1.60
C HIS A 78 -6.85 -3.33 0.86
N ALA A 79 -5.80 -2.96 1.59
CA ALA A 79 -4.48 -2.77 1.00
C ALA A 79 -3.97 -4.12 0.46
N PRO A 80 -3.60 -4.22 -0.83
CA PRO A 80 -3.25 -5.50 -1.43
C PRO A 80 -1.90 -6.01 -0.92
N ALA A 81 -1.74 -7.33 -0.84
CA ALA A 81 -0.41 -7.91 -0.81
C ALA A 81 0.22 -7.85 -2.21
N LEU A 82 1.46 -7.36 -2.29
CA LEU A 82 2.21 -7.29 -3.54
C LEU A 82 3.01 -8.59 -3.71
N LEU A 83 2.79 -9.28 -4.82
CA LEU A 83 3.50 -10.50 -5.22
C LEU A 83 4.37 -10.13 -6.43
N TYR A 84 5.69 -10.17 -6.27
CA TYR A 84 6.59 -9.74 -7.34
C TYR A 84 7.02 -10.91 -8.21
N GLU A 85 7.12 -10.68 -9.51
CA GLU A 85 7.73 -11.64 -10.44
C GLU A 85 9.17 -11.99 -10.03
N ASP A 86 9.54 -13.24 -10.30
CA ASP A 86 10.87 -13.74 -9.99
C ASP A 86 11.95 -12.94 -10.74
N GLY A 87 12.99 -12.53 -10.00
CA GLY A 87 14.08 -11.70 -10.52
C GLY A 87 13.79 -10.20 -10.56
N MET A 88 12.52 -9.76 -10.42
CA MET A 88 12.19 -8.35 -10.28
C MET A 88 12.89 -7.79 -9.03
N ARG A 89 13.43 -6.56 -9.09
CA ARG A 89 14.06 -5.85 -7.96
C ARG A 89 13.38 -4.55 -7.56
N ALA A 90 12.66 -3.92 -8.48
CA ALA A 90 11.94 -2.69 -8.19
C ALA A 90 10.87 -2.92 -7.11
N LEU A 91 10.65 -1.91 -6.28
CA LEU A 91 9.59 -1.82 -5.29
C LEU A 91 8.88 -0.47 -5.44
N PRO A 92 7.57 -0.38 -5.16
CA PRO A 92 6.90 0.90 -5.23
C PRO A 92 7.28 1.77 -4.01
N VAL A 93 7.63 3.02 -4.28
CA VAL A 93 8.17 3.95 -3.27
C VAL A 93 7.47 5.29 -3.32
N ASP A 94 7.65 6.09 -2.27
CA ASP A 94 7.21 7.48 -2.26
C ASP A 94 8.06 8.32 -3.24
N PHE A 95 7.46 8.75 -4.36
CA PHE A 95 8.12 9.53 -5.40
C PHE A 95 8.72 10.85 -4.88
N ARG A 96 8.22 11.38 -3.76
CA ARG A 96 8.75 12.61 -3.15
C ARG A 96 10.11 12.38 -2.49
N ARG A 97 10.48 11.11 -2.29
CA ARG A 97 11.75 10.70 -1.65
C ARG A 97 12.69 10.01 -2.64
N CYS A 98 12.18 9.36 -3.67
CA CYS A 98 12.96 8.57 -4.62
C CYS A 98 12.36 8.62 -6.02
N ARG A 99 13.16 9.02 -7.01
CA ARG A 99 12.82 9.01 -8.44
C ARG A 99 13.93 8.39 -9.30
N ALA A 100 14.76 7.53 -8.70
CA ALA A 100 15.79 6.77 -9.41
C ALA A 100 15.67 5.29 -9.05
N ASP A 101 15.92 4.39 -10.01
CA ASP A 101 15.77 2.94 -9.83
C ASP A 101 16.57 2.43 -8.61
N ALA A 102 17.80 2.91 -8.45
CA ALA A 102 18.71 2.47 -7.39
C ALA A 102 18.12 2.59 -5.97
N CYS A 103 17.34 3.64 -5.67
CA CYS A 103 16.74 3.81 -4.35
C CYS A 103 15.44 3.01 -4.15
N ALA A 104 14.83 2.55 -5.24
CA ALA A 104 13.63 1.73 -5.24
C ALA A 104 13.93 0.22 -5.30
N GLU A 105 15.17 -0.19 -5.52
CA GLU A 105 15.54 -1.60 -5.52
C GLU A 105 15.45 -2.24 -4.13
N GLY A 106 14.79 -3.38 -4.04
CA GLY A 106 14.65 -4.19 -2.85
C GLY A 106 15.58 -5.40 -2.75
N PRO A 107 15.38 -6.22 -1.71
CA PRO A 107 15.99 -7.54 -1.62
C PRO A 107 15.49 -8.46 -2.75
N GLY A 108 16.33 -9.42 -3.15
CA GLY A 108 16.04 -10.37 -4.22
C GLY A 108 15.01 -11.46 -3.88
N GLY A 109 14.57 -11.55 -2.61
CA GLY A 109 13.60 -12.54 -2.16
C GLY A 109 13.03 -12.22 -0.78
N GLY A 110 12.05 -13.01 -0.34
CA GLY A 110 11.43 -12.89 0.98
C GLY A 110 10.46 -11.72 1.11
N HIS A 111 10.41 -11.12 2.30
CA HIS A 111 9.50 -10.02 2.62
C HIS A 111 10.09 -8.66 2.23
N ALA A 112 9.79 -8.20 1.02
CA ALA A 112 10.22 -6.91 0.52
C ALA A 112 9.32 -5.79 1.07
N VAL A 113 9.57 -5.34 2.29
CA VAL A 113 8.82 -4.24 2.94
C VAL A 113 9.57 -2.91 2.90
N ARG A 114 10.86 -2.94 2.55
CA ARG A 114 11.72 -1.78 2.34
C ARG A 114 12.67 -2.02 1.17
N SER A 115 13.09 -0.95 0.51
CA SER A 115 14.22 -0.96 -0.42
C SER A 115 15.54 -1.15 0.31
N ASN A 116 16.63 -1.39 -0.43
CA ASN A 116 17.98 -1.49 0.11
C ASN A 116 18.43 -0.16 0.76
N GLU A 117 17.90 0.96 0.25
CA GLU A 117 18.03 2.31 0.83
C GLU A 117 17.04 2.58 1.97
N ARG A 118 16.42 1.53 2.51
CA ARG A 118 15.49 1.56 3.66
C ARG A 118 14.20 2.35 3.44
N LEU A 119 13.89 2.74 2.19
CA LEU A 119 12.62 3.38 1.87
C LEU A 119 11.47 2.36 2.02
N PRO A 120 10.35 2.74 2.66
CA PRO A 120 9.23 1.83 2.82
C PRO A 120 8.54 1.58 1.48
N VAL A 121 8.04 0.36 1.30
CA VAL A 121 7.12 0.08 0.20
C VAL A 121 5.82 0.87 0.42
N THR A 122 5.45 1.67 -0.56
CA THR A 122 4.42 2.71 -0.43
C THR A 122 3.33 2.51 -1.47
N ALA A 123 2.08 2.62 -1.02
CA ALA A 123 0.91 2.77 -1.88
C ALA A 123 0.30 4.14 -1.64
N PHE A 124 0.10 4.88 -2.71
CA PHE A 124 -0.61 6.14 -2.69
C PHE A 124 -2.12 5.87 -2.76
N THR A 125 -2.92 6.51 -1.92
CA THR A 125 -4.36 6.22 -1.81
C THR A 125 -5.23 7.33 -2.34
N HIS A 126 -6.37 6.95 -2.90
CA HIS A 126 -7.48 7.84 -3.23
C HIS A 126 -8.81 7.13 -3.03
N VAL A 127 -9.84 7.85 -2.59
CA VAL A 127 -11.19 7.31 -2.38
C VAL A 127 -12.22 8.04 -3.24
N VAL A 128 -13.08 7.27 -3.90
CA VAL A 128 -14.33 7.77 -4.51
C VAL A 128 -15.49 7.16 -3.75
N ASP A 129 -16.10 7.93 -2.85
CA ASP A 129 -17.21 7.48 -2.01
C ASP A 129 -18.56 7.92 -2.60
N CYS A 130 -19.22 7.03 -3.34
CA CYS A 130 -20.52 7.27 -3.94
C CYS A 130 -21.69 6.80 -3.05
N ARG A 131 -21.43 6.43 -1.79
CA ARG A 131 -22.47 6.10 -0.80
C ARG A 131 -23.26 7.37 -0.45
N ARG A 132 -24.54 7.19 -0.09
CA ARG A 132 -25.46 8.31 0.19
C ARG A 132 -24.88 9.43 1.06
N PRO A 133 -24.21 9.16 2.20
CA PRO A 133 -23.71 10.20 3.08
C PRO A 133 -22.62 11.08 2.46
N ALA A 134 -21.76 10.51 1.60
CA ALA A 134 -20.59 11.20 1.04
C ALA A 134 -20.80 11.67 -0.42
N ARG A 135 -21.77 11.09 -1.14
CA ARG A 135 -21.98 11.29 -2.58
C ARG A 135 -21.96 12.74 -3.02
N ARG A 136 -22.60 13.65 -2.27
CA ARG A 136 -22.64 15.07 -2.64
C ARG A 136 -21.24 15.67 -2.65
N ALA A 137 -20.47 15.48 -1.57
CA ALA A 137 -19.10 15.99 -1.48
C ALA A 137 -18.19 15.36 -2.56
N THR A 138 -18.36 14.07 -2.84
CA THR A 138 -17.61 13.36 -3.90
C THR A 138 -17.90 13.93 -5.29
N VAL A 139 -19.17 14.22 -5.60
CA VAL A 139 -19.57 14.85 -6.88
C VAL A 139 -19.11 16.29 -6.96
N ASP A 140 -19.20 17.06 -5.87
CA ASP A 140 -18.69 18.43 -5.80
C ASP A 140 -17.16 18.47 -5.99
N GLY A 141 -16.45 17.41 -5.60
CA GLY A 141 -15.04 17.16 -5.90
C GLY A 141 -14.73 16.74 -7.35
N GLY A 142 -15.76 16.58 -8.18
CA GLY A 142 -15.67 16.27 -9.61
C GLY A 142 -15.74 14.79 -9.97
N ALA A 143 -15.99 13.90 -9.02
CA ALA A 143 -16.13 12.46 -9.32
C ALA A 143 -17.52 12.12 -9.88
N ASP A 144 -17.58 11.10 -10.75
CA ASP A 144 -18.83 10.56 -11.27
C ASP A 144 -19.41 9.52 -10.31
N CYS A 145 -20.56 9.85 -9.70
CA CYS A 145 -21.34 8.94 -8.86
C CYS A 145 -22.72 8.62 -9.46
N SER A 146 -22.81 8.62 -10.79
CA SER A 146 -24.02 8.30 -11.55
C SER A 146 -24.02 6.85 -12.08
N GLY A 147 -25.21 6.38 -12.47
CA GLY A 147 -25.37 5.07 -13.10
C GLY A 147 -24.80 3.92 -12.24
N PRO A 148 -23.98 3.02 -12.82
CA PRO A 148 -23.40 1.88 -12.09
C PRO A 148 -22.52 2.24 -10.90
N ARG A 149 -22.06 3.50 -10.80
CA ARG A 149 -21.19 3.99 -9.72
C ARG A 149 -21.96 4.33 -8.45
N ALA A 150 -23.25 4.60 -8.59
CA ALA A 150 -24.08 5.08 -7.49
C ALA A 150 -24.15 4.05 -6.35
N GLY A 151 -23.89 4.50 -5.11
CA GLY A 151 -23.97 3.65 -3.92
C GLY A 151 -22.72 2.81 -3.64
N ASN A 152 -21.75 2.76 -4.55
CA ASN A 152 -20.49 2.05 -4.33
C ASN A 152 -19.47 2.90 -3.57
N LEU A 153 -18.50 2.22 -2.97
CA LEU A 153 -17.26 2.82 -2.46
C LEU A 153 -16.08 2.26 -3.26
N TYR A 154 -15.21 3.14 -3.75
CA TYR A 154 -14.03 2.77 -4.50
C TYR A 154 -12.77 3.19 -3.75
N LEU A 155 -11.89 2.23 -3.52
CA LEU A 155 -10.57 2.43 -2.93
C LEU A 155 -9.53 2.26 -4.03
N GLN A 156 -8.75 3.29 -4.30
CA GLN A 156 -7.70 3.26 -5.31
C GLN A 156 -6.33 3.29 -4.63
N PHE A 157 -5.50 2.31 -4.96
CA PHE A 157 -4.10 2.22 -4.54
C PHE A 157 -3.24 2.41 -5.78
N TRP A 158 -2.30 3.34 -5.69
CA TRP A 158 -1.40 3.75 -6.76
C TRP A 158 0.04 3.47 -6.36
N PHE A 159 0.80 2.85 -7.25
CA PHE A 159 2.16 2.38 -7.02
C PHE A 159 3.10 3.12 -7.96
N TYR A 160 4.04 3.87 -7.39
CA TYR A 160 5.04 4.57 -8.16
C TYR A 160 6.34 3.77 -8.21
N TYR A 161 6.83 3.51 -9.42
CA TYR A 161 8.17 2.99 -9.67
C TYR A 161 8.98 4.04 -10.45
N PRO A 162 10.23 4.33 -10.07
CA PRO A 162 11.06 5.32 -10.78
C PRO A 162 11.26 5.06 -12.27
N GLY A 163 11.28 3.80 -12.68
CA GLY A 163 11.43 3.40 -14.07
C GLY A 163 10.63 2.13 -14.37
N SER A 164 10.15 2.02 -15.59
CA SER A 164 9.49 0.84 -16.18
C SER A 164 10.37 0.28 -17.29
N ALA A 165 10.40 -1.04 -17.48
CA ALA A 165 11.19 -1.72 -18.49
C ALA A 165 10.38 -2.84 -19.19
N THR A 166 9.29 -2.45 -19.84
CA THR A 166 8.19 -3.28 -20.41
C THR A 166 8.61 -4.42 -21.35
N ALA A 167 9.84 -4.48 -21.86
CA ALA A 167 10.32 -5.61 -22.68
C ALA A 167 11.63 -6.26 -22.17
N GLU A 168 12.20 -5.73 -21.10
CA GLU A 168 13.52 -6.14 -20.63
C GLU A 168 13.45 -7.27 -19.61
N GLY A 169 12.31 -7.43 -18.92
CA GLY A 169 12.07 -8.49 -17.94
C GLY A 169 13.26 -8.78 -17.01
N SER A 170 13.39 -10.04 -16.61
CA SER A 170 14.55 -10.56 -15.88
C SER A 170 15.60 -11.20 -16.82
N THR A 171 15.67 -10.81 -18.11
CA THR A 171 16.59 -11.44 -19.08
C THR A 171 18.01 -10.84 -19.02
N PRO A 172 19.07 -11.66 -19.20
CA PRO A 172 20.44 -11.17 -19.30
C PRO A 172 20.67 -10.21 -20.49
N LEU A 173 19.76 -10.18 -21.47
CA LEU A 173 19.85 -9.32 -22.66
C LEU A 173 19.19 -7.94 -22.48
N ARG A 174 18.72 -7.59 -21.28
CA ARG A 174 18.02 -6.32 -21.01
C ARG A 174 18.68 -5.07 -21.61
N GLY A 175 20.00 -4.95 -21.53
CA GLY A 175 20.74 -3.80 -22.08
C GLY A 175 20.67 -3.73 -23.60
N VAL A 176 20.82 -4.88 -24.27
CA VAL A 176 20.72 -4.99 -25.73
C VAL A 176 19.28 -4.74 -26.19
N ILE A 177 18.28 -5.28 -25.48
CA ILE A 177 16.86 -5.04 -25.76
C ILE A 177 16.53 -3.56 -25.62
N ARG A 178 17.03 -2.89 -24.58
CA ARG A 178 16.85 -1.45 -24.36
C ARG A 178 17.44 -0.60 -25.48
N GLU A 179 18.67 -0.91 -25.88
CA GLU A 179 19.36 -0.19 -26.95
C GLU A 179 18.63 -0.35 -28.29
N LEU A 180 18.31 -1.59 -28.65
CA LEU A 180 17.61 -1.90 -29.89
C LEU A 180 16.20 -1.30 -29.94
N SER A 181 15.44 -1.42 -28.85
CA SER A 181 14.07 -0.89 -28.76
C SER A 181 14.05 0.64 -28.88
N SER A 182 15.02 1.31 -28.26
CA SER A 182 15.21 2.75 -28.38
C SER A 182 15.63 3.16 -29.79
N ALA A 183 16.55 2.43 -30.42
CA ALA A 183 17.03 2.71 -31.78
C ALA A 183 15.92 2.59 -32.85
N VAL A 184 14.93 1.72 -32.64
CA VAL A 184 13.76 1.59 -33.52
C VAL A 184 12.58 2.49 -33.13
N GLY A 185 12.79 3.44 -32.20
CA GLY A 185 11.78 4.41 -31.76
C GLY A 185 10.65 3.78 -30.92
N ARG A 186 10.88 2.60 -30.32
CA ARG A 186 9.93 1.89 -29.46
C ARG A 186 10.59 1.57 -28.12
N PRO A 187 11.00 2.57 -27.33
CA PRO A 187 11.77 2.35 -26.13
C PRO A 187 11.04 1.38 -25.19
N SER A 188 11.74 0.33 -24.78
CA SER A 188 11.26 -0.64 -23.79
C SER A 188 11.28 -0.10 -22.38
N HIS A 189 11.90 1.08 -22.16
CA HIS A 189 12.07 1.71 -20.87
C HIS A 189 11.54 3.14 -20.87
N HIS A 190 10.89 3.54 -19.78
CA HIS A 190 10.57 4.94 -19.51
C HIS A 190 10.73 5.25 -18.01
N PRO A 191 11.09 6.50 -17.66
CA PRO A 191 11.01 6.96 -16.28
C PRO A 191 9.55 7.13 -15.85
N ASP A 192 9.35 7.21 -14.54
CA ASP A 192 8.06 7.41 -13.87
C ASP A 192 6.98 6.43 -14.32
N ASP A 193 6.81 5.36 -13.55
CA ASP A 193 5.75 4.39 -13.78
C ASP A 193 4.70 4.47 -12.67
N TRP A 194 3.44 4.48 -13.08
CA TRP A 194 2.28 4.56 -12.18
C TRP A 194 1.33 3.42 -12.47
N GLU A 195 1.35 2.45 -11.58
CA GLU A 195 0.44 1.30 -11.59
C GLU A 195 -0.61 1.42 -10.51
N SER A 196 -1.67 0.61 -10.58
CA SER A 196 -2.81 0.70 -9.68
C SER A 196 -3.45 -0.63 -9.37
N TRP A 197 -4.00 -0.68 -8.15
CA TRP A 197 -4.94 -1.68 -7.69
C TRP A 197 -6.18 -0.95 -7.19
N GLN A 198 -7.36 -1.37 -7.62
CA GLN A 198 -8.61 -0.75 -7.22
C GLN A 198 -9.54 -1.78 -6.61
N VAL A 199 -10.25 -1.39 -5.56
CA VAL A 199 -11.29 -2.18 -4.91
C VAL A 199 -12.61 -1.43 -5.01
N ARG A 200 -13.66 -2.13 -5.45
CA ARG A 200 -15.05 -1.67 -5.44
C ARG A 200 -15.81 -2.45 -4.38
N ILE A 201 -16.47 -1.73 -3.49
CA ILE A 201 -17.34 -2.26 -2.46
C ILE A 201 -18.77 -1.82 -2.79
N GLY A 202 -19.63 -2.80 -3.07
CA GLY A 202 -21.04 -2.58 -3.38
C GLY A 202 -21.87 -2.26 -2.14
N PRO A 203 -23.10 -1.73 -2.32
CA PRO A 203 -24.02 -1.44 -1.21
C PRO A 203 -24.46 -2.71 -0.44
N ASP A 204 -24.30 -3.89 -1.05
CA ASP A 204 -24.55 -5.19 -0.46
C ASP A 204 -23.29 -5.81 0.19
N GLY A 205 -22.19 -5.07 0.25
CA GLY A 205 -20.91 -5.52 0.78
C GLY A 205 -20.12 -6.44 -0.16
N ARG A 206 -20.61 -6.77 -1.36
CA ARG A 206 -19.82 -7.54 -2.33
C ARG A 206 -18.61 -6.73 -2.79
N ARG A 207 -17.46 -7.39 -2.87
CA ARG A 207 -16.18 -6.78 -3.23
C ARG A 207 -15.70 -7.29 -4.58
N ALA A 208 -15.20 -6.36 -5.40
CA ALA A 208 -14.49 -6.66 -6.62
C ALA A 208 -13.19 -5.87 -6.66
N SER A 209 -12.17 -6.41 -7.30
CA SER A 209 -10.88 -5.75 -7.50
C SER A 209 -10.45 -5.76 -8.95
N ARG A 210 -9.57 -4.84 -9.31
CA ARG A 210 -8.89 -4.82 -10.61
C ARG A 210 -7.51 -4.21 -10.49
N ALA A 211 -6.63 -4.54 -11.42
CA ALA A 211 -5.29 -4.00 -11.50
C ALA A 211 -5.07 -3.36 -12.87
N SER A 212 -4.29 -2.28 -12.95
CA SER A 212 -3.91 -1.72 -14.24
C SER A 212 -2.91 -2.62 -14.95
N SER A 213 -2.94 -2.54 -16.27
CA SER A 213 -2.08 -3.24 -17.20
C SER A 213 -1.93 -2.35 -18.42
N HIS A 214 -0.82 -1.59 -18.47
CA HIS A 214 -0.56 -0.60 -19.53
C HIS A 214 -1.68 0.45 -19.64
N HIS A 215 -2.39 0.47 -20.77
CA HIS A 215 -3.40 1.47 -21.11
C HIS A 215 -4.80 1.20 -20.54
N GLY A 216 -4.96 0.18 -19.69
CA GLY A 216 -6.27 -0.16 -19.15
C GLY A 216 -6.23 -1.15 -17.99
N TYR A 217 -7.37 -1.75 -17.69
CA TYR A 217 -7.54 -2.68 -16.56
C TYR A 217 -7.69 -4.14 -16.98
N GLY A 218 -7.05 -4.56 -18.08
CA GLY A 218 -6.92 -5.95 -18.54
C GLY A 218 -8.21 -6.81 -18.46
N GLY A 219 -8.41 -7.48 -17.32
CA GLY A 219 -9.55 -8.35 -17.02
C GLY A 219 -10.78 -7.66 -16.39
N GLY A 220 -10.77 -6.33 -16.25
CA GLY A 220 -11.83 -5.57 -15.60
C GLY A 220 -11.98 -5.93 -14.11
N TRP A 221 -13.20 -5.78 -13.60
CA TRP A 221 -13.53 -6.13 -12.22
C TRP A 221 -13.68 -7.64 -12.05
N VAL A 222 -12.89 -8.21 -11.14
CA VAL A 222 -12.97 -9.61 -10.72
C VAL A 222 -13.31 -9.71 -9.23
N PRO A 223 -13.77 -10.86 -8.70
CA PRO A 223 -13.93 -11.02 -7.25
C PRO A 223 -12.64 -10.65 -6.51
N ASP A 224 -12.76 -9.86 -5.45
CA ASP A 224 -11.62 -9.33 -4.71
C ASP A 224 -10.79 -10.47 -4.09
N ARG A 225 -9.49 -10.43 -4.34
CA ARG A 225 -8.52 -11.43 -3.86
C ARG A 225 -7.53 -10.87 -2.84
N ASP A 226 -7.60 -9.56 -2.55
CA ASP A 226 -6.68 -8.85 -1.65
C ASP A 226 -5.18 -9.02 -2.04
N ARG A 227 -4.88 -9.39 -3.30
CA ARG A 227 -3.53 -9.73 -3.80
C ARG A 227 -3.35 -9.32 -5.26
N ILE A 228 -2.20 -8.72 -5.54
CA ILE A 228 -1.77 -8.33 -6.89
C ILE A 228 -0.44 -9.01 -7.23
N TRP A 229 -0.40 -9.67 -8.38
CA TRP A 229 0.84 -10.07 -9.04
C TRP A 229 1.37 -8.91 -9.86
N VAL A 230 2.60 -8.50 -9.62
CA VAL A 230 3.29 -7.41 -10.30
C VAL A 230 4.28 -8.03 -11.29
N SER A 231 4.03 -7.86 -12.59
CA SER A 231 4.92 -8.37 -13.63
C SER A 231 6.25 -7.61 -13.67
N GLY A 232 7.32 -8.34 -13.96
CA GLY A 232 8.65 -7.77 -14.12
C GLY A 232 8.71 -6.84 -15.33
N GLY A 233 9.37 -5.69 -15.18
CA GLY A 233 9.55 -4.74 -16.26
C GLY A 233 8.40 -3.75 -16.38
N SER A 234 7.23 -4.20 -16.84
CA SER A 234 6.07 -3.31 -17.08
C SER A 234 5.30 -2.91 -15.82
N HIS A 235 5.53 -3.61 -14.71
CA HIS A 235 4.78 -3.48 -13.46
C HIS A 235 3.26 -3.72 -13.57
N ALA A 236 2.80 -4.17 -14.73
CA ALA A 236 1.40 -4.51 -14.97
C ALA A 236 0.91 -5.50 -13.92
N GLY A 237 -0.23 -5.16 -13.35
CA GLY A 237 -0.86 -5.92 -12.30
C GLY A 237 -1.79 -7.01 -12.85
N ARG A 238 -1.79 -8.17 -12.19
CA ARG A 238 -2.84 -9.18 -12.36
C ARG A 238 -3.37 -9.62 -10.99
N ALA A 239 -4.68 -9.61 -10.81
CA ALA A 239 -5.30 -10.28 -9.66
C ALA A 239 -5.06 -11.79 -9.76
N GLY A 240 -4.40 -12.42 -8.78
CA GLY A 240 -4.10 -13.85 -8.86
C GLY A 240 -3.31 -14.45 -7.68
N GLU A 241 -3.30 -15.78 -7.62
CA GLU A 241 -2.71 -16.61 -6.55
C GLU A 241 -1.39 -17.27 -7.00
N LEU A 242 -0.47 -16.49 -7.57
CA LEU A 242 0.83 -17.01 -7.95
C LEU A 242 1.73 -17.14 -6.71
N ARG A 243 2.49 -18.23 -6.62
CA ARG A 243 3.55 -18.35 -5.62
C ARG A 243 4.67 -17.40 -6.03
N ALA A 244 4.92 -16.38 -5.21
CA ALA A 244 6.03 -15.47 -5.41
C ALA A 244 7.14 -15.76 -4.39
N GLY A 245 8.39 -15.86 -4.87
CA GLY A 245 9.57 -15.90 -4.00
C GLY A 245 9.78 -14.59 -3.22
N ARG A 246 9.14 -13.51 -3.68
CA ARG A 246 9.22 -12.18 -3.07
C ARG A 246 7.85 -11.53 -2.91
N THR A 247 7.57 -11.00 -1.72
CA THR A 247 6.26 -10.43 -1.39
C THR A 247 6.33 -9.22 -0.46
N THR A 248 5.41 -8.28 -0.62
CA THR A 248 5.02 -7.33 0.44
C THR A 248 3.68 -7.79 0.97
N LYS A 249 3.68 -8.57 2.07
CA LYS A 249 2.45 -9.13 2.64
C LYS A 249 1.77 -8.19 3.63
N ASP A 250 0.46 -8.41 3.78
CA ASP A 250 -0.36 -8.17 4.96
C ASP A 250 -0.15 -6.79 5.62
N HIS A 251 -0.86 -5.77 5.12
CA HIS A 251 -0.98 -4.47 5.80
C HIS A 251 0.36 -3.74 6.09
N ARG A 252 1.47 -4.19 5.45
CA ARG A 252 2.81 -3.60 5.62
C ARG A 252 3.12 -2.45 4.68
N LEU A 253 2.29 -2.23 3.68
CA LEU A 253 2.33 -1.04 2.85
C LEU A 253 2.20 0.21 3.72
N VAL A 254 3.03 1.21 3.45
CA VAL A 254 2.77 2.57 3.92
C VAL A 254 1.72 3.18 3.00
N LEU A 255 0.61 3.63 3.57
CA LEU A 255 -0.47 4.27 2.83
C LEU A 255 -0.29 5.80 2.86
N ALA A 256 -0.21 6.41 1.68
CA ALA A 256 0.02 7.84 1.52
C ALA A 256 -1.15 8.50 0.77
N PRO A 257 -2.00 9.32 1.42
CA PRO A 257 -3.13 9.97 0.75
C PRO A 257 -2.65 10.94 -0.34
N LEU A 258 -3.27 10.88 -1.52
CA LEU A 258 -2.93 11.70 -2.67
C LEU A 258 -3.63 13.05 -2.69
N GLU A 259 -4.73 13.23 -1.97
CA GLU A 259 -5.54 14.45 -1.95
C GLU A 259 -4.71 15.71 -1.65
N PRO A 260 -3.76 15.72 -0.68
CA PRO A 260 -2.90 16.89 -0.44
C PRO A 260 -1.85 17.10 -1.54
N ILE A 261 -1.49 16.05 -2.26
CA ILE A 261 -0.46 16.04 -3.30
C ILE A 261 -1.04 16.51 -4.63
N ALA A 262 -2.20 15.97 -5.02
CA ALA A 262 -2.91 16.26 -6.26
C ALA A 262 -3.32 17.74 -6.39
N ARG A 263 -3.48 18.44 -5.26
CA ARG A 263 -3.74 19.89 -5.25
C ARG A 263 -2.53 20.75 -5.65
N ARG A 264 -1.33 20.15 -5.74
CA ARG A 264 -0.09 20.85 -6.11
C ARG A 264 0.28 20.47 -7.53
N ASP A 265 0.14 21.41 -8.47
CA ASP A 265 0.60 21.25 -9.86
C ASP A 265 2.13 21.39 -10.04
N ALA A 266 2.91 21.09 -8.99
CA ALA A 266 4.36 21.30 -8.97
C ALA A 266 5.18 20.08 -9.45
N TRP A 267 4.52 18.96 -9.77
CA TRP A 267 5.20 17.71 -10.11
C TRP A 267 5.08 17.40 -11.60
N SER A 268 6.22 17.17 -12.25
CA SER A 268 6.30 16.63 -13.61
C SER A 268 6.66 15.15 -13.58
N PHE A 269 6.02 14.37 -14.44
CA PHE A 269 6.25 12.94 -14.63
C PHE A 269 6.30 12.65 -16.14
N ALA A 270 7.05 11.63 -16.54
CA ALA A 270 7.08 11.19 -17.93
C ALA A 270 5.79 10.47 -18.37
N VAL A 271 5.00 9.97 -17.42
CA VAL A 271 3.64 9.45 -17.67
C VAL A 271 2.59 10.30 -16.92
N VAL A 272 1.33 10.18 -17.33
CA VAL A 272 0.22 10.88 -16.67
C VAL A 272 0.13 10.44 -15.20
N PRO A 273 0.22 11.36 -14.20
CA PRO A 273 0.08 11.00 -12.80
C PRO A 273 -1.37 10.66 -12.44
N PRO A 274 -1.62 9.91 -11.35
CA PRO A 274 -2.94 9.41 -10.98
C PRO A 274 -4.06 10.45 -11.04
N TRP A 275 -3.85 11.64 -10.45
CA TRP A 275 -4.87 12.69 -10.34
C TRP A 275 -5.23 13.39 -11.64
N ARG A 276 -4.51 13.10 -12.73
CA ARG A 276 -4.84 13.57 -14.09
C ARG A 276 -5.49 12.50 -14.94
N LYS A 277 -5.45 11.23 -14.52
CA LYS A 277 -6.10 10.13 -15.23
C LYS A 277 -7.61 10.24 -15.06
N ARG A 278 -8.38 9.92 -16.10
CA ARG A 278 -9.85 9.91 -16.04
C ARG A 278 -10.38 8.96 -14.97
N VAL A 279 -9.72 7.82 -14.78
CA VAL A 279 -10.11 6.81 -13.77
C VAL A 279 -10.05 7.34 -12.32
N TRP A 280 -9.32 8.43 -12.08
CA TRP A 280 -9.33 9.14 -10.80
C TRP A 280 -10.75 9.57 -10.41
N ARG A 281 -11.49 10.16 -11.37
CA ARG A 281 -12.84 10.71 -11.15
C ARG A 281 -13.94 9.76 -11.60
N ASP A 282 -13.64 8.90 -12.56
CA ASP A 282 -14.54 7.89 -13.11
C ASP A 282 -14.01 6.50 -12.75
N PRO A 283 -14.29 5.98 -11.54
CA PRO A 283 -13.68 4.74 -11.07
C PRO A 283 -14.15 3.49 -11.83
N GLU A 284 -15.12 3.60 -12.74
CA GLU A 284 -15.52 2.51 -13.64
C GLU A 284 -14.86 2.62 -15.02
N TYR A 285 -14.14 3.71 -15.30
CA TYR A 285 -13.39 3.88 -16.53
C TYR A 285 -12.39 2.74 -16.73
N GLY A 286 -12.33 2.20 -17.96
CA GLY A 286 -11.51 1.04 -18.30
C GLY A 286 -10.08 1.38 -18.73
N GLY A 287 -9.78 2.66 -18.96
CA GLY A 287 -8.48 3.15 -19.40
C GLY A 287 -7.63 3.72 -18.25
N THR A 288 -6.38 4.04 -18.57
CA THR A 288 -5.40 4.62 -17.62
C THR A 288 -4.82 5.96 -18.10
N ASP A 289 -5.43 6.58 -19.10
CA ASP A 289 -5.19 7.96 -19.55
C ASP A 289 -5.90 9.00 -18.68
#